data_AF-A0A9W6LLH6-F1
#
_entry.id   AF-A0A9W6LLH6-F1
#
_cell.length_a   1.000
_cell.length_b   1.000
_cell.length_c   1.000
_cell.angle_alpha   90.00
_cell.angle_beta   90.00
_cell.angle_gamma   90.00
#
_symmetry.space_group_name_H-M   'P 1'
#
loop_
_entity.id
_entity.type
_entity.pdbx_description
1 polymer ?
#
loop_
_entity_poly.entity_id
_entity_poly.type
_entity_poly.pdbx_seq_one_letter_code
_entity_poly.pdbx_strand_id
1 'polypeptide(L)'
;MNKSYIEWDMHGFFLEGMDFKDNKKYLVEHELVESIFIEKANSMSSLGTKKLKSLRFEIRDGISVKDNIESLTDYLEEICINLFTKNNIRVENPGCYLSSYKDETLNRTYLRDVCEMKDCLTEIKESKDFYKDIISHSTNISKAKGLYNELFRIVDYRDETLRYMVLYEFMKCIIEAKSQQQVVKYLKKNKEYLKRDLYREIDFQPSRKINKNGKIQMEDMFTYLRNEIGHSDDLTVEARGMLPNKIKGYLPYLIEVINKIMVKEDITDEKQSINGIRKYYDMLVADFEK
;
A
#
# COMPACT_ATOMS: atom_id res chain seq x y z
N MET A 1 -36.67 -1.34 8.57
CA MET A 1 -35.84 -0.60 9.55
C MET A 1 -34.71 0.07 8.78
N ASN A 2 -34.34 1.28 9.16
CA ASN A 2 -33.69 2.23 8.28
C ASN A 2 -32.24 2.42 8.79
N LYS A 3 -31.49 1.33 8.74
CA LYS A 3 -30.25 1.02 9.47
C LYS A 3 -29.19 2.13 9.53
N SER A 4 -28.43 2.19 10.62
CA SER A 4 -27.24 3.05 10.73
C SER A 4 -26.21 2.72 9.65
N TYR A 5 -25.62 3.76 9.06
CA TYR A 5 -24.58 3.59 8.04
C TYR A 5 -23.59 4.76 8.05
N ILE A 6 -22.44 4.53 7.45
CA ILE A 6 -21.45 5.54 7.11
C ILE A 6 -20.99 5.31 5.67
N GLU A 7 -20.85 6.36 4.88
CA GLU A 7 -20.51 6.30 3.46
C GLU A 7 -19.41 7.28 3.11
N TRP A 8 -18.44 6.79 2.33
CA TRP A 8 -17.36 7.58 1.77
C TRP A 8 -17.44 7.59 0.25
N ASP A 9 -17.34 8.77 -0.33
CA ASP A 9 -17.08 8.96 -1.74
C ASP A 9 -15.62 8.63 -2.02
N MET A 10 -15.40 7.78 -3.00
CA MET A 10 -14.10 7.27 -3.40
C MET A 10 -13.71 7.93 -4.71
N HIS A 11 -12.53 8.53 -4.74
CA HIS A 11 -11.97 9.17 -5.91
C HIS A 11 -10.69 8.46 -6.28
N GLY A 12 -10.39 8.39 -7.56
CA GLY A 12 -9.09 7.94 -8.00
C GLY A 12 -8.81 6.45 -7.90
N PHE A 13 -9.80 5.61 -7.61
CA PHE A 13 -9.65 4.15 -7.66
C PHE A 13 -10.27 3.60 -8.96
N PHE A 14 -9.45 3.00 -9.82
CA PHE A 14 -9.82 2.51 -11.14
C PHE A 14 -9.81 0.98 -11.16
N LEU A 15 -10.94 0.40 -11.53
CA LEU A 15 -11.21 -1.03 -11.43
C LEU A 15 -10.90 -1.75 -12.77
N GLU A 16 -9.81 -1.35 -13.42
CA GLU A 16 -9.33 -1.89 -14.69
C GLU A 16 -9.04 -3.40 -14.58
N GLY A 17 -9.55 -4.22 -15.52
CA GLY A 17 -9.29 -5.67 -15.54
C GLY A 17 -10.01 -6.49 -14.46
N MET A 18 -10.86 -5.88 -13.65
CA MET A 18 -11.65 -6.59 -12.63
C MET A 18 -13.08 -6.82 -13.07
N ASP A 19 -13.50 -8.07 -13.01
CA ASP A 19 -14.88 -8.47 -13.26
C ASP A 19 -15.72 -8.17 -12.01
N PHE A 20 -15.88 -6.89 -11.73
CA PHE A 20 -16.72 -6.34 -10.68
C PHE A 20 -18.16 -6.53 -11.13
N LYS A 21 -18.78 -7.66 -10.80
CA LYS A 21 -20.08 -8.02 -11.36
C LYS A 21 -21.27 -7.25 -10.78
N ASP A 22 -21.11 -6.57 -9.64
CA ASP A 22 -22.32 -6.15 -8.92
C ASP A 22 -22.11 -4.95 -7.98
N ASN A 23 -23.15 -4.13 -7.80
CA ASN A 23 -23.33 -3.24 -6.66
C ASN A 23 -23.83 -4.08 -5.47
N LYS A 24 -23.02 -5.03 -5.01
CA LYS A 24 -23.43 -6.02 -4.01
C LYS A 24 -23.07 -5.59 -2.60
N LYS A 25 -23.89 -6.08 -1.67
CA LYS A 25 -23.66 -6.09 -0.23
C LYS A 25 -22.74 -7.25 0.13
N TYR A 26 -21.71 -6.98 0.91
CA TYR A 26 -20.79 -7.99 1.44
C TYR A 26 -20.95 -8.04 2.96
N LEU A 27 -21.34 -9.19 3.50
CA LEU A 27 -21.33 -9.40 4.95
C LEU A 27 -19.88 -9.51 5.42
N VAL A 28 -19.56 -8.87 6.54
CA VAL A 28 -18.20 -8.83 7.08
C VAL A 28 -18.17 -9.26 8.54
N GLU A 29 -17.09 -9.93 8.92
CA GLU A 29 -16.80 -10.29 10.31
C GLU A 29 -16.02 -9.16 10.98
N HIS A 30 -16.70 -8.03 11.20
CA HIS A 30 -16.16 -6.87 11.93
C HIS A 30 -17.03 -6.57 13.16
N GLU A 31 -16.43 -6.07 14.24
CA GLU A 31 -17.13 -5.77 15.50
C GLU A 31 -18.13 -4.61 15.35
N LEU A 32 -17.81 -3.61 14.53
CA LEU A 32 -18.67 -2.44 14.29
C LEU A 32 -19.55 -2.56 13.04
N VAL A 33 -19.09 -3.29 12.02
CA VAL A 33 -19.67 -3.28 10.68
C VAL A 33 -20.32 -4.63 10.40
N GLU A 34 -21.56 -4.61 9.95
CA GLU A 34 -22.26 -5.83 9.54
C GLU A 34 -22.01 -6.13 8.06
N SER A 35 -21.98 -5.08 7.23
CA SER A 35 -21.77 -5.25 5.81
C SER A 35 -21.21 -4.01 5.12
N ILE A 36 -20.63 -4.23 3.95
CA ILE A 36 -20.04 -3.20 3.10
C ILE A 36 -20.74 -3.22 1.74
N PHE A 37 -21.12 -2.05 1.26
CA PHE A 37 -21.58 -1.84 -0.11
C PHE A 37 -20.52 -1.08 -0.88
N ILE A 38 -20.26 -1.54 -2.10
CA ILE A 38 -19.28 -0.94 -3.00
C ILE A 38 -20.02 -0.43 -4.23
N GLU A 39 -20.11 0.88 -4.41
CA GLU A 39 -20.77 1.52 -5.56
C GLU A 39 -19.74 1.89 -6.65
N LYS A 40 -20.11 1.67 -7.92
CA LYS A 40 -19.30 2.05 -9.08
C LYS A 40 -19.84 3.31 -9.74
N ALA A 41 -18.95 4.05 -10.39
CA ALA A 41 -19.36 5.10 -11.29
C ALA A 41 -20.05 4.50 -12.54
N ASN A 42 -21.22 5.03 -12.91
CA ASN A 42 -21.96 4.60 -14.10
C ASN A 42 -21.29 5.04 -15.41
N SER A 43 -20.40 6.05 -15.35
CA SER A 43 -19.65 6.55 -16.51
C SER A 43 -18.27 5.91 -16.61
N MET A 44 -17.88 5.49 -17.81
CA MET A 44 -16.49 5.14 -18.08
C MET A 44 -15.60 6.39 -18.09
N SER A 45 -14.34 6.24 -17.68
CA SER A 45 -13.34 7.27 -17.93
C SER A 45 -13.14 7.48 -19.44
N SER A 46 -12.44 8.57 -19.82
CA SER A 46 -12.00 8.81 -21.20
C SER A 46 -11.17 7.66 -21.79
N LEU A 47 -10.65 6.77 -20.95
CA LEU A 47 -9.87 5.57 -21.30
C LEU A 47 -10.69 4.27 -21.28
N GLY A 48 -12.00 4.33 -21.02
CA GLY A 48 -12.86 3.15 -20.98
C GLY A 48 -12.87 2.40 -19.64
N THR A 49 -12.35 3.02 -18.57
CA THR A 49 -12.16 2.36 -17.28
C THR A 49 -13.27 2.70 -16.29
N LYS A 50 -13.78 1.68 -15.58
CA LYS A 50 -14.75 1.86 -14.47
C LYS A 50 -14.03 2.34 -13.21
N LYS A 51 -14.66 3.25 -12.47
CA LYS A 51 -14.14 3.80 -11.21
C LYS A 51 -14.97 3.33 -10.03
N LEU A 52 -14.32 3.15 -8.89
CA LEU A 52 -15.00 3.10 -7.61
C LEU A 52 -15.63 4.48 -7.35
N LYS A 53 -16.89 4.50 -6.90
CA LYS A 53 -17.62 5.74 -6.61
C LYS A 53 -17.81 5.94 -5.12
N SER A 54 -18.27 4.92 -4.40
CA SER A 54 -18.44 5.01 -2.95
C SER A 54 -18.25 3.66 -2.25
N LEU A 55 -17.91 3.74 -0.96
CA LEU A 55 -17.95 2.64 -0.01
C LEU A 55 -18.91 3.01 1.11
N ARG A 56 -19.89 2.16 1.39
CA ARG A 56 -20.83 2.34 2.51
C ARG A 56 -20.73 1.17 3.48
N PHE A 57 -20.49 1.45 4.75
CA PHE A 57 -20.57 0.48 5.82
C PHE A 57 -21.96 0.55 6.45
N GLU A 58 -22.68 -0.57 6.47
CA GLU A 58 -23.83 -0.71 7.36
C GLU A 58 -23.33 -1.17 8.73
N ILE A 59 -23.72 -0.40 9.74
CA ILE A 59 -23.28 -0.57 11.12
C ILE A 59 -24.20 -1.56 11.83
N ARG A 60 -23.64 -2.37 12.74
CA ARG A 60 -24.44 -3.30 13.55
C ARG A 60 -25.40 -2.55 14.47
N ASP A 61 -26.51 -3.20 14.81
CA ASP A 61 -27.54 -2.61 15.66
C ASP A 61 -26.98 -2.19 17.04
N GLY A 62 -27.41 -1.02 17.52
CA GLY A 62 -27.00 -0.48 18.82
C GLY A 62 -25.64 0.23 18.85
N ILE A 63 -24.92 0.29 17.72
CA ILE A 63 -23.65 1.01 17.62
C ILE A 63 -23.87 2.43 17.08
N SER A 64 -23.38 3.41 17.83
CA SER A 64 -23.33 4.83 17.43
C SER A 64 -22.23 5.02 16.41
N VAL A 65 -22.57 5.58 15.25
CA VAL A 65 -21.59 5.89 14.19
C VAL A 65 -20.68 7.03 14.65
N LYS A 66 -21.27 8.03 15.30
CA LYS A 66 -20.56 9.23 15.74
C LYS A 66 -19.44 8.88 16.72
N ASP A 67 -19.71 7.99 17.67
CA ASP A 67 -18.76 7.65 18.73
C ASP A 67 -17.65 6.70 18.24
N ASN A 68 -17.82 6.10 17.07
CA ASN A 68 -16.88 5.12 16.50
C ASN A 68 -16.29 5.56 15.16
N ILE A 69 -16.40 6.84 14.80
CA ILE A 69 -16.02 7.35 13.47
C ILE A 69 -14.54 7.11 13.16
N GLU A 70 -13.66 7.23 14.16
CA GLU A 70 -12.23 7.00 14.01
C GLU A 70 -11.94 5.52 13.70
N SER A 71 -12.49 4.59 14.48
CA SER A 71 -12.32 3.14 14.24
C SER A 71 -12.92 2.70 12.90
N LEU A 72 -14.04 3.29 12.49
CA LEU A 72 -14.64 3.05 11.18
C LEU A 72 -13.77 3.61 10.04
N THR A 73 -13.09 4.73 10.27
CA THR A 73 -12.14 5.32 9.32
C THR A 73 -10.87 4.46 9.21
N ASP A 74 -10.33 3.96 10.33
CA ASP A 74 -9.19 3.04 10.31
C ASP A 74 -9.52 1.76 9.51
N TYR A 75 -10.75 1.24 9.65
CA TYR A 75 -11.19 0.09 8.86
C TYR A 75 -11.35 0.40 7.36
N LEU A 76 -11.77 1.61 7.01
CA LEU A 76 -11.76 2.07 5.62
C LEU A 76 -10.34 2.16 5.05
N GLU A 77 -9.40 2.71 5.81
CA GLU A 77 -7.99 2.82 5.42
C GLU A 77 -7.39 1.43 5.18
N GLU A 78 -7.73 0.43 6.01
CA GLU A 78 -7.34 -0.97 5.82
C GLU A 78 -7.84 -1.55 4.51
N ILE A 79 -9.11 -1.35 4.18
CA ILE A 79 -9.69 -1.78 2.90
C ILE A 79 -8.95 -1.09 1.74
N CYS A 80 -8.59 0.19 1.87
CA CYS A 80 -7.82 0.92 0.86
C CYS A 80 -6.41 0.34 0.69
N ILE A 81 -5.70 0.02 1.77
CA ILE A 81 -4.39 -0.64 1.70
C ILE A 81 -4.48 -1.99 1.00
N ASN A 82 -5.49 -2.77 1.33
CA ASN A 82 -5.64 -4.08 0.72
C ASN A 82 -6.05 -3.96 -0.76
N LEU A 83 -6.82 -2.94 -1.14
CA LEU A 83 -7.07 -2.59 -2.54
C LEU A 83 -5.74 -2.36 -3.29
N PHE A 84 -4.83 -1.56 -2.72
CA PHE A 84 -3.51 -1.30 -3.32
C PHE A 84 -2.64 -2.55 -3.41
N THR A 85 -2.52 -3.28 -2.31
CA THR A 85 -1.49 -4.32 -2.14
C THR A 85 -1.89 -5.67 -2.70
N LYS A 86 -3.19 -5.99 -2.75
CA LYS A 86 -3.65 -7.33 -3.13
C LYS A 86 -4.22 -7.42 -4.54
N ASN A 87 -4.66 -6.29 -5.08
CA ASN A 87 -5.56 -6.31 -6.22
C ASN A 87 -5.04 -5.56 -7.44
N ASN A 88 -3.86 -4.93 -7.38
CA ASN A 88 -3.25 -4.30 -8.56
C ASN A 88 -4.23 -3.38 -9.31
N ILE A 89 -5.10 -2.68 -8.57
CA ILE A 89 -6.00 -1.69 -9.16
C ILE A 89 -5.17 -0.47 -9.55
N ARG A 90 -5.51 0.13 -10.69
CA ARG A 90 -4.96 1.43 -11.05
C ARG A 90 -5.54 2.45 -10.09
N VAL A 91 -4.69 3.31 -9.58
CA VAL A 91 -5.08 4.37 -8.66
C VAL A 91 -4.45 5.66 -9.15
N GLU A 92 -5.19 6.76 -9.10
CA GLU A 92 -4.74 8.12 -9.46
C GLU A 92 -5.62 9.13 -8.72
N ASN A 93 -5.08 9.94 -7.83
CA ASN A 93 -5.87 10.84 -7.01
C ASN A 93 -6.67 10.15 -5.88
N PRO A 94 -6.25 9.03 -5.22
CA PRO A 94 -7.04 8.26 -4.25
C PRO A 94 -7.46 9.15 -3.10
N GLY A 95 -8.71 9.56 -3.11
CA GLY A 95 -9.33 10.32 -2.03
C GLY A 95 -10.53 9.57 -1.50
N CYS A 96 -10.71 9.58 -0.18
CA CYS A 96 -11.86 8.99 0.49
C CYS A 96 -12.53 10.09 1.31
N TYR A 97 -13.70 10.55 0.87
CA TYR A 97 -14.39 11.67 1.50
C TYR A 97 -15.64 11.16 2.20
N LEU A 98 -15.75 11.37 3.50
CA LEU A 98 -16.98 11.05 4.22
C LEU A 98 -18.14 11.86 3.62
N SER A 99 -19.00 11.18 2.86
CA SER A 99 -20.08 11.82 2.12
C SER A 99 -21.30 11.98 3.02
N SER A 100 -21.62 10.94 3.78
CA SER A 100 -22.73 10.96 4.72
C SER A 100 -22.62 9.88 5.77
N TYR A 101 -23.27 10.10 6.91
CA TYR A 101 -23.58 9.01 7.82
C TYR A 101 -24.95 9.20 8.46
N LYS A 102 -25.56 8.08 8.82
CA LYS A 102 -26.83 8.03 9.54
C LYS A 102 -26.64 7.26 10.83
N ASP A 103 -27.06 7.89 11.91
CA ASP A 103 -27.07 7.27 13.22
C ASP A 103 -28.52 7.09 13.68
N GLU A 104 -28.99 5.85 13.74
CA GLU A 104 -30.33 5.54 14.25
C GLU A 104 -30.48 5.90 15.74
N THR A 105 -29.39 5.93 16.53
CA THR A 105 -29.45 6.33 17.95
C THR A 105 -29.76 7.82 18.13
N LEU A 106 -29.46 8.64 17.12
CA LEU A 106 -29.64 10.09 17.14
C LEU A 106 -30.72 10.59 16.17
N ASN A 107 -31.30 9.69 15.36
CA ASN A 107 -32.28 9.96 14.30
C ASN A 107 -31.90 11.16 13.40
N ARG A 108 -30.60 11.30 13.09
CA ARG A 108 -30.04 12.42 12.33
C ARG A 108 -29.09 11.89 11.26
N THR A 109 -29.21 12.45 10.06
CA THR A 109 -28.24 12.28 8.96
C THR A 109 -27.31 13.47 8.98
N TYR A 110 -26.01 13.22 9.01
CA TYR A 110 -24.97 14.25 9.01
C TYR A 110 -24.22 14.19 7.67
N LEU A 111 -23.95 15.36 7.10
CA LEU A 111 -23.32 15.55 5.79
C LEU A 111 -22.11 16.47 5.96
N ARG A 112 -20.93 16.01 5.50
CA ARG A 112 -19.55 16.56 5.51
C ARG A 112 -18.71 16.47 6.79
N ASP A 113 -17.48 15.93 6.66
CA ASP A 113 -16.20 16.70 6.62
C ASP A 113 -15.05 15.84 6.02
N VAL A 114 -13.91 16.48 5.69
CA VAL A 114 -12.84 16.06 4.76
C VAL A 114 -11.85 15.01 5.32
N CYS A 115 -11.54 13.97 4.54
CA CYS A 115 -10.33 13.16 4.67
C CYS A 115 -9.53 13.25 3.36
N GLU A 116 -8.35 13.86 3.36
CA GLU A 116 -7.49 13.94 2.18
C GLU A 116 -6.53 12.76 2.16
N MET A 117 -6.79 11.79 1.28
CA MET A 117 -5.76 10.87 0.81
C MET A 117 -5.29 11.35 -0.58
N LYS A 118 -3.98 11.19 -0.85
CA LYS A 118 -3.22 11.53 -2.07
C LYS A 118 -1.96 10.66 -2.04
N ASP A 119 -1.35 10.06 -3.05
CA ASP A 119 -1.77 9.47 -4.33
C ASP A 119 -0.90 8.21 -4.58
N CYS A 120 -1.34 7.20 -5.36
CA CYS A 120 -0.59 5.97 -5.69
C CYS A 120 -1.02 5.42 -7.07
N LEU A 121 -0.11 4.82 -7.87
CA LEU A 121 -0.35 4.11 -9.15
C LEU A 121 0.23 2.69 -9.11
N THR A 122 -0.45 1.65 -9.66
CA THR A 122 0.20 0.55 -10.44
C THR A 122 -0.78 -0.37 -11.22
N GLU A 123 -0.21 -1.15 -12.17
CA GLU A 123 -0.80 -2.03 -13.18
C GLU A 123 -1.17 -3.47 -12.72
N ILE A 124 -1.99 -4.11 -13.57
CA ILE A 124 -3.00 -5.16 -13.38
C ILE A 124 -2.44 -6.58 -13.12
N LYS A 125 -3.12 -7.34 -12.23
CA LYS A 125 -3.31 -8.79 -12.36
C LYS A 125 -4.75 -9.20 -12.03
N GLU A 126 -5.28 -10.16 -12.79
CA GLU A 126 -6.62 -10.72 -12.60
C GLU A 126 -6.71 -11.47 -11.25
N SER A 127 -7.64 -11.06 -10.38
CA SER A 127 -8.04 -11.83 -9.19
C SER A 127 -9.51 -12.23 -9.31
N LYS A 128 -9.77 -13.54 -9.14
CA LYS A 128 -11.12 -14.12 -9.12
C LYS A 128 -11.85 -13.96 -7.78
N ASP A 129 -11.18 -13.45 -6.73
CA ASP A 129 -11.72 -13.35 -5.36
C ASP A 129 -11.42 -11.99 -4.66
N PHE A 130 -11.32 -10.92 -5.46
CA PHE A 130 -11.06 -9.53 -5.08
C PHE A 130 -11.59 -9.08 -3.69
N TYR A 131 -12.85 -9.34 -3.40
CA TYR A 131 -13.51 -8.86 -2.18
C TYR A 131 -13.00 -9.55 -0.91
N LYS A 132 -12.68 -10.84 -1.00
CA LYS A 132 -12.11 -11.57 0.13
C LYS A 132 -10.71 -11.05 0.42
N ASP A 133 -9.94 -10.78 -0.63
CA ASP A 133 -8.58 -10.29 -0.50
C ASP A 133 -8.51 -8.88 0.11
N ILE A 134 -9.49 -7.99 -0.14
CA ILE A 134 -9.50 -6.65 0.47
C ILE A 134 -10.15 -6.57 1.86
N ILE A 135 -11.16 -7.39 2.13
CA ILE A 135 -11.97 -7.28 3.34
C ILE A 135 -11.41 -8.15 4.49
N SER A 136 -10.82 -9.31 4.18
CA SER A 136 -10.46 -10.30 5.21
C SER A 136 -8.98 -10.33 5.62
N HIS A 137 -8.12 -9.52 4.98
CA HIS A 137 -6.70 -9.45 5.35
C HIS A 137 -6.48 -8.40 6.43
N SER A 138 -6.04 -8.85 7.62
CA SER A 138 -5.75 -7.95 8.74
C SER A 138 -4.50 -7.09 8.49
N THR A 139 -4.68 -5.78 8.61
CA THR A 139 -3.60 -4.79 8.64
C THR A 139 -3.63 -4.10 10.00
N ASN A 140 -2.50 -4.07 10.71
CA ASN A 140 -2.42 -3.51 12.06
C ASN A 140 -2.28 -1.97 12.03
N ILE A 141 -3.20 -1.27 11.38
CA ILE A 141 -3.13 0.19 11.16
C ILE A 141 -3.12 0.94 12.48
N SER A 142 -3.99 0.55 13.43
CA SER A 142 -4.16 1.28 14.70
C SER A 142 -2.88 1.41 15.52
N LYS A 143 -1.93 0.48 15.40
CA LYS A 143 -0.65 0.53 16.11
C LYS A 143 0.49 1.21 15.34
N ALA A 144 0.38 1.36 14.02
CA ALA A 144 1.46 1.80 13.13
C ALA A 144 1.01 2.91 12.17
N LYS A 145 0.03 3.72 12.58
CA LYS A 145 -0.63 4.71 11.73
C LYS A 145 0.36 5.74 11.16
N GLY A 146 1.31 6.20 11.96
CA GLY A 146 2.38 7.08 11.53
C GLY A 146 3.27 6.46 10.45
N LEU A 147 3.61 5.18 10.59
CA LEU A 147 4.38 4.42 9.59
C LEU A 147 3.59 4.19 8.30
N TYR A 148 2.30 3.87 8.38
CA TYR A 148 1.46 3.77 7.18
C TYR A 148 1.29 5.12 6.50
N ASN A 149 1.11 6.21 7.25
CA ASN A 149 1.09 7.57 6.71
C ASN A 149 2.39 7.92 5.97
N GLU A 150 3.53 7.53 6.53
CA GLU A 150 4.82 7.71 5.87
C GLU A 150 4.93 6.83 4.61
N LEU A 151 4.49 5.57 4.67
CA LEU A 151 4.45 4.67 3.52
C LEU A 151 3.60 5.28 2.39
N PHE A 152 2.41 5.80 2.71
CA PHE A 152 1.57 6.52 1.76
C PHE A 152 2.29 7.73 1.16
N ARG A 153 2.93 8.55 2.00
CA ARG A 153 3.73 9.71 1.55
C ARG A 153 4.85 9.30 0.58
N ILE A 154 5.49 8.15 0.82
CA ILE A 154 6.55 7.66 -0.05
C ILE A 154 5.99 7.21 -1.39
N VAL A 155 4.86 6.49 -1.39
CA VAL A 155 4.25 6.01 -2.63
C VAL A 155 3.69 7.16 -3.49
N ASP A 156 3.41 8.33 -2.90
CA ASP A 156 2.99 9.56 -3.60
C ASP A 156 4.05 10.14 -4.56
N TYR A 157 5.34 9.82 -4.39
CA TYR A 157 6.38 10.44 -5.23
C TYR A 157 6.31 10.03 -6.69
N ARG A 158 6.14 10.99 -7.60
CA ARG A 158 5.99 10.74 -9.06
C ARG A 158 7.17 10.04 -9.71
N ASP A 159 8.40 10.32 -9.24
CA ASP A 159 9.59 9.68 -9.76
C ASP A 159 9.72 8.25 -9.20
N GLU A 160 9.59 7.25 -10.08
CA GLU A 160 9.62 5.83 -9.71
C GLU A 160 10.97 5.40 -9.11
N THR A 161 12.07 6.01 -9.56
CA THR A 161 13.43 5.70 -9.08
C THR A 161 13.62 6.25 -7.67
N LEU A 162 13.24 7.50 -7.44
CA LEU A 162 13.26 8.13 -6.13
C LEU A 162 12.34 7.39 -5.15
N ARG A 163 11.10 7.11 -5.57
CA ARG A 163 10.12 6.32 -4.80
C ARG A 163 10.71 4.99 -4.36
N TYR A 164 11.34 4.26 -5.29
CA TYR A 164 11.97 2.99 -4.99
C TYR A 164 13.12 3.11 -3.97
N MET A 165 13.99 4.11 -4.14
CA MET A 165 15.10 4.37 -3.22
C MET A 165 14.60 4.67 -1.80
N VAL A 166 13.55 5.47 -1.68
CA VAL A 166 12.97 5.85 -0.39
C VAL A 166 12.22 4.67 0.24
N LEU A 167 11.46 3.88 -0.53
CA LEU A 167 10.81 2.65 -0.03
C LEU A 167 11.84 1.63 0.46
N TYR A 168 12.96 1.47 -0.24
CA TYR A 168 14.03 0.57 0.18
C TYR A 168 14.66 1.04 1.51
N GLU A 169 14.92 2.34 1.65
CA GLU A 169 15.43 2.87 2.92
C GLU A 169 14.38 2.77 4.04
N PHE A 170 13.11 2.97 3.74
CA PHE A 170 12.00 2.77 4.69
C PHE A 170 11.96 1.33 5.21
N MET A 171 12.02 0.34 4.30
CA MET A 171 12.14 -1.08 4.67
C MET A 171 13.35 -1.32 5.57
N LYS A 172 14.52 -0.81 5.17
CA LYS A 172 15.78 -0.94 5.91
C LYS A 172 15.67 -0.32 7.32
N CYS A 173 14.99 0.81 7.45
CA CYS A 173 14.69 1.45 8.73
C CYS A 173 13.78 0.57 9.58
N ILE A 174 12.68 0.04 9.04
CA ILE A 174 11.73 -0.81 9.79
C ILE A 174 12.41 -2.06 10.36
N ILE A 175 13.32 -2.68 9.61
CA ILE A 175 14.07 -3.86 10.08
C ILE A 175 15.35 -3.50 10.85
N GLU A 176 15.55 -2.21 11.17
CA GLU A 176 16.72 -1.67 11.88
C GLU A 176 18.08 -2.06 11.28
N ALA A 177 18.11 -2.26 9.96
CA ALA A 177 19.32 -2.66 9.26
C ALA A 177 20.26 -1.46 9.09
N LYS A 178 21.47 -1.55 9.65
CA LYS A 178 22.54 -0.53 9.50
C LYS A 178 23.25 -0.62 8.15
N SER A 179 23.03 -1.68 7.39
CA SER A 179 23.67 -1.93 6.09
C SER A 179 22.77 -2.72 5.15
N GLN A 180 22.99 -2.55 3.85
CA GLN A 180 22.31 -3.37 2.82
C GLN A 180 22.52 -4.87 3.05
N GLN A 181 23.70 -5.29 3.51
CA GLN A 181 23.96 -6.69 3.79
C GLN A 181 23.07 -7.25 4.92
N GLN A 182 22.66 -6.42 5.88
CA GLN A 182 21.70 -6.83 6.90
C GLN A 182 20.29 -6.96 6.33
N VAL A 183 19.90 -6.13 5.36
CA VAL A 183 18.66 -6.29 4.58
C VAL A 183 18.65 -7.64 3.86
N VAL A 184 19.70 -7.94 3.09
CA VAL A 184 19.86 -9.22 2.38
C VAL A 184 19.76 -10.40 3.35
N LYS A 185 20.43 -10.33 4.51
CA LYS A 185 20.39 -11.38 5.55
C LYS A 185 18.99 -11.54 6.13
N TYR A 186 18.31 -10.44 6.43
CA TYR A 186 16.94 -10.45 6.96
C TYR A 186 16.01 -11.15 5.95
N LEU A 187 15.96 -10.67 4.71
CA LEU A 187 15.09 -11.23 3.66
C LEU A 187 15.41 -12.71 3.38
N LYS A 188 16.69 -13.11 3.41
CA LYS A 188 17.09 -14.51 3.26
C LYS A 188 16.61 -15.39 4.41
N LYS A 189 16.74 -14.94 5.66
CA LYS A 189 16.25 -15.67 6.86
C LYS A 189 14.73 -15.83 6.84
N ASN A 190 14.05 -14.86 6.23
CA ASN A 190 12.61 -14.68 6.27
C ASN A 190 11.90 -15.09 4.96
N LYS A 191 12.64 -15.68 4.04
CA LYS A 191 12.20 -16.01 2.67
C LYS A 191 10.93 -16.86 2.64
N GLU A 192 10.79 -17.84 3.54
CA GLU A 192 9.69 -18.81 3.51
C GLU A 192 8.31 -18.17 3.79
N TYR A 193 8.21 -17.25 4.76
CA TYR A 193 6.92 -16.58 5.02
C TYR A 193 6.64 -15.48 4.00
N LEU A 194 7.69 -14.81 3.49
CA LEU A 194 7.53 -13.84 2.42
C LEU A 194 7.03 -14.53 1.14
N LYS A 195 7.50 -15.76 0.87
CA LYS A 195 7.10 -16.56 -0.29
C LYS A 195 5.67 -17.10 -0.26
N ARG A 196 5.15 -17.49 0.91
CA ARG A 196 3.89 -18.25 1.03
C ARG A 196 2.67 -17.56 0.41
N ASP A 197 2.61 -16.23 0.41
CA ASP A 197 1.47 -15.49 -0.21
C ASP A 197 1.88 -14.58 -1.36
N LEU A 198 3.14 -14.62 -1.83
CA LEU A 198 3.67 -13.51 -2.62
C LEU A 198 4.73 -13.84 -3.67
N TYR A 199 5.32 -15.04 -3.70
CA TYR A 199 6.46 -15.24 -4.62
C TYR A 199 6.61 -16.59 -5.27
N ARG A 200 6.61 -16.53 -6.61
CA ARG A 200 7.55 -17.29 -7.44
C ARG A 200 8.88 -16.56 -7.70
N GLU A 201 9.05 -15.25 -7.42
CA GLU A 201 10.15 -14.44 -8.02
C GLU A 201 10.97 -13.46 -7.14
N ILE A 202 11.06 -13.55 -5.78
CA ILE A 202 12.24 -12.94 -5.11
C ILE A 202 13.43 -13.81 -5.45
N ASP A 203 14.09 -13.44 -6.53
CA ASP A 203 15.34 -14.05 -6.94
C ASP A 203 16.52 -13.36 -6.24
N PHE A 204 17.58 -14.12 -6.04
CA PHE A 204 18.84 -13.59 -5.54
C PHE A 204 19.77 -13.43 -6.73
N GLN A 205 20.25 -12.21 -6.95
CA GLN A 205 21.13 -11.89 -8.06
C GLN A 205 22.59 -11.88 -7.60
N PRO A 206 23.54 -12.28 -8.46
CA PRO A 206 24.96 -12.11 -8.17
C PRO A 206 25.29 -10.62 -8.03
N SER A 207 25.89 -10.26 -6.90
CA SER A 207 26.44 -8.94 -6.64
C SER A 207 27.62 -8.66 -7.55
N ARG A 208 27.84 -7.38 -7.87
CA ARG A 208 29.10 -6.90 -8.47
C ARG A 208 30.31 -7.09 -7.54
N LYS A 209 30.08 -7.29 -6.23
CA LYS A 209 31.14 -7.43 -5.22
C LYS A 209 31.53 -8.88 -4.99
N ILE A 210 32.82 -9.13 -5.12
CA ILE A 210 33.47 -10.37 -4.69
C ILE A 210 33.86 -10.22 -3.21
N ASN A 211 33.54 -11.21 -2.38
CA ASN A 211 33.94 -11.19 -0.98
C ASN A 211 35.45 -11.46 -0.81
N LYS A 212 35.95 -11.29 0.42
CA LYS A 212 37.37 -11.52 0.77
C LYS A 212 37.88 -12.93 0.42
N ASN A 213 36.99 -13.89 0.20
CA ASN A 213 37.30 -15.28 -0.12
C ASN A 213 37.16 -15.58 -1.61
N GLY A 214 37.09 -14.56 -2.47
CA GLY A 214 36.99 -14.73 -3.92
C GLY A 214 35.62 -15.19 -4.41
N LYS A 215 34.58 -15.22 -3.56
CA LYS A 215 33.24 -15.67 -3.95
C LYS A 215 32.33 -14.48 -4.25
N ILE A 216 31.58 -14.60 -5.36
CA ILE A 216 30.51 -13.66 -5.72
C ILE A 216 29.47 -13.67 -4.60
N GLN A 217 29.15 -12.49 -4.06
CA GLN A 217 28.08 -12.36 -3.07
C GLN A 217 26.72 -12.40 -3.76
N MET A 218 25.69 -12.85 -3.07
CA MET A 218 24.32 -12.80 -3.59
C MET A 218 23.58 -11.64 -2.91
N GLU A 219 22.88 -10.83 -3.71
CA GLU A 219 21.98 -9.77 -3.27
C GLU A 219 20.54 -10.22 -3.48
N ASP A 220 19.63 -9.82 -2.60
CA ASP A 220 18.20 -9.90 -2.94
C ASP A 220 17.90 -8.91 -4.07
N MET A 221 16.84 -9.18 -4.84
CA MET A 221 16.46 -8.32 -5.96
C MET A 221 16.28 -6.85 -5.57
N PHE A 222 15.82 -6.57 -4.34
CA PHE A 222 15.59 -5.19 -3.94
C PHE A 222 16.90 -4.42 -3.74
N THR A 223 17.82 -5.05 -3.01
CA THR A 223 19.20 -4.56 -2.81
C THR A 223 19.93 -4.42 -4.14
N TYR A 224 19.77 -5.40 -5.04
CA TYR A 224 20.36 -5.38 -6.37
C TYR A 224 19.91 -4.14 -7.15
N LEU A 225 18.60 -3.94 -7.33
CA LEU A 225 18.07 -2.77 -8.06
C LEU A 225 18.47 -1.45 -7.42
N ARG A 226 18.49 -1.37 -6.08
CA ARG A 226 18.98 -0.18 -5.36
C ARG A 226 20.44 0.13 -5.69
N ASN A 227 21.29 -0.90 -5.83
CA ASN A 227 22.68 -0.74 -6.21
C ASN A 227 22.85 -0.38 -7.69
N GLU A 228 22.00 -0.92 -8.57
CA GLU A 228 21.97 -0.54 -10.00
C GLU A 228 21.62 0.94 -10.19
N ILE A 229 20.70 1.49 -9.37
CA ILE A 229 20.38 2.92 -9.35
C ILE A 229 21.59 3.74 -8.90
N GLY A 230 22.16 3.40 -7.72
CA GLY A 230 23.27 4.14 -7.13
C GLY A 230 24.59 4.05 -7.89
N HIS A 231 24.72 3.07 -8.80
CA HIS A 231 25.88 2.86 -9.67
C HIS A 231 25.44 2.83 -11.14
N SER A 232 24.44 3.65 -11.49
CA SER A 232 23.90 3.72 -12.84
C SER A 232 24.91 4.26 -13.87
N ASP A 233 25.91 5.01 -13.41
CA ASP A 233 27.02 5.47 -14.25
C ASP A 233 27.88 4.33 -14.82
N ASP A 234 27.98 3.23 -14.08
CA ASP A 234 28.73 2.04 -14.49
C ASP A 234 27.92 1.13 -15.44
N LEU A 235 26.65 1.46 -15.70
CA LEU A 235 25.78 0.70 -16.58
C LEU A 235 25.96 1.09 -18.04
N THR A 236 25.77 0.11 -18.93
CA THR A 236 25.59 0.39 -20.36
C THR A 236 24.36 1.27 -20.59
N VAL A 237 24.33 2.02 -21.68
CA VAL A 237 23.20 2.88 -22.06
C VAL A 237 21.89 2.10 -22.11
N GLU A 238 21.92 0.89 -22.66
CA GLU A 238 20.77 0.00 -22.74
C GLU A 238 20.29 -0.45 -21.36
N ALA A 239 21.22 -0.89 -20.48
CA ALA A 239 20.87 -1.32 -19.13
C ALA A 239 20.30 -0.16 -18.29
N ARG A 240 20.87 1.04 -18.44
CA ARG A 240 20.36 2.27 -17.81
C ARG A 240 18.95 2.62 -18.31
N GLY A 241 18.69 2.50 -19.61
CA GLY A 241 17.38 2.75 -20.21
C GLY A 241 16.29 1.75 -19.77
N MET A 242 16.67 0.52 -19.40
CA MET A 242 15.73 -0.50 -18.91
C MET A 242 15.45 -0.41 -17.40
N LEU A 243 16.27 0.30 -16.64
CA LEU A 243 16.19 0.34 -15.18
C LEU A 243 14.83 0.87 -14.65
N PRO A 244 14.23 1.95 -15.21
CA PRO A 244 12.91 2.42 -14.76
C PRO A 244 11.82 1.34 -14.88
N ASN A 245 11.77 0.63 -16.01
CA ASN A 245 10.78 -0.43 -16.22
C ASN A 245 10.95 -1.59 -15.23
N LYS A 246 12.20 -1.96 -14.90
CA LYS A 246 12.46 -2.98 -13.88
C LYS A 246 11.99 -2.49 -12.50
N ILE A 247 12.33 -1.27 -12.12
CA ILE A 247 11.90 -0.65 -10.86
C ILE A 247 10.38 -0.66 -10.75
N LYS A 248 9.68 -0.19 -11.80
CA LYS A 248 8.23 -0.18 -11.87
C LYS A 248 7.62 -1.54 -11.58
N GLY A 249 8.19 -2.60 -12.17
CA GLY A 249 7.76 -3.98 -11.93
C GLY A 249 7.96 -4.46 -10.48
N TYR A 250 8.95 -3.93 -9.75
CA TYR A 250 9.29 -4.37 -8.39
C TYR A 250 8.69 -3.51 -7.25
N LEU A 251 8.10 -2.34 -7.57
CA LEU A 251 7.52 -1.43 -6.57
C LEU A 251 6.39 -2.07 -5.72
N PRO A 252 5.35 -2.72 -6.30
CA PRO A 252 4.27 -3.32 -5.49
C PRO A 252 4.78 -4.38 -4.52
N TYR A 253 5.75 -5.17 -4.98
CA TYR A 253 6.38 -6.22 -4.19
C TYR A 253 7.15 -5.67 -2.99
N LEU A 254 7.82 -4.54 -3.15
CA LEU A 254 8.54 -3.88 -2.05
C LEU A 254 7.56 -3.33 -1.01
N ILE A 255 6.46 -2.70 -1.44
CA ILE A 255 5.39 -2.20 -0.55
C ILE A 255 4.75 -3.35 0.24
N GLU A 256 4.44 -4.46 -0.42
CA GLU A 256 3.83 -5.59 0.26
C GLU A 256 4.81 -6.28 1.24
N VAL A 257 6.09 -6.36 0.90
CA VAL A 257 7.12 -6.85 1.84
C VAL A 257 7.22 -5.95 3.07
N ILE A 258 7.20 -4.63 2.89
CA ILE A 258 7.17 -3.66 3.99
C ILE A 258 5.94 -3.90 4.88
N ASN A 259 4.74 -4.01 4.28
CA ASN A 259 3.50 -4.30 5.02
C ASN A 259 3.61 -5.59 5.84
N LYS A 260 4.08 -6.68 5.21
CA LYS A 260 4.26 -7.97 5.89
C LYS A 260 5.26 -7.92 7.04
N ILE A 261 6.34 -7.17 6.89
CA ILE A 261 7.31 -6.97 7.96
C ILE A 261 6.66 -6.22 9.13
N MET A 262 5.94 -5.13 8.86
CA MET A 262 5.26 -4.35 9.91
C MET A 262 4.26 -5.19 10.68
N VAL A 263 3.44 -5.99 9.97
CA VAL A 263 2.46 -6.89 10.60
C VAL A 263 3.15 -8.00 11.40
N LYS A 264 4.16 -8.67 10.82
CA LYS A 264 4.79 -9.83 11.44
C LYS A 264 5.61 -9.46 12.68
N GLU A 265 6.39 -8.38 12.59
CA GLU A 265 7.27 -7.95 13.67
C GLU A 265 6.53 -7.09 14.71
N ASP A 266 5.21 -6.90 14.55
CA ASP A 266 4.35 -6.05 15.39
C ASP A 266 5.02 -4.68 15.62
N ILE A 267 5.48 -4.08 14.52
CA ILE A 267 6.10 -2.75 14.50
C ILE A 267 5.02 -1.73 14.82
N THR A 268 5.35 -0.78 15.68
CA THR A 268 4.44 0.29 16.11
C THR A 268 5.12 1.65 15.98
N ASP A 269 4.34 2.73 15.96
CA ASP A 269 4.88 4.09 15.90
C ASP A 269 5.79 4.42 17.08
N GLU A 270 5.53 3.82 18.25
CA GLU A 270 6.36 3.98 19.46
C GLU A 270 7.73 3.30 19.34
N LYS A 271 7.80 2.19 18.59
CA LYS A 271 9.03 1.42 18.42
C LYS A 271 9.95 2.03 17.37
N GLN A 272 9.41 2.76 16.38
CA GLN A 272 10.18 3.20 15.22
C GLN A 272 10.21 4.71 14.99
N SER A 273 11.42 5.28 14.91
CA SER A 273 11.61 6.70 14.61
C SER A 273 11.50 7.00 13.12
N ILE A 274 10.46 7.73 12.73
CA ILE A 274 10.17 8.12 11.33
C ILE A 274 11.07 9.27 10.85
N ASN A 275 11.67 10.02 11.78
CA ASN A 275 12.47 11.22 11.46
C ASN A 275 13.70 10.92 10.58
N GLY A 276 14.27 9.71 10.70
CA GLY A 276 15.40 9.29 9.87
C GLY A 276 15.03 9.15 8.39
N ILE A 277 13.84 8.63 8.10
CA ILE A 277 13.34 8.45 6.72
C ILE A 277 13.05 9.81 6.09
N ARG A 278 12.41 10.72 6.83
CA ARG A 278 12.09 12.07 6.34
C ARG A 278 13.35 12.83 5.94
N LYS A 279 14.38 12.79 6.79
CA LYS A 279 15.67 13.42 6.51
C LYS A 279 16.37 12.78 5.30
N TYR A 280 16.32 11.45 5.16
CA TYR A 280 16.89 10.77 4.00
C TYR A 280 16.17 11.16 2.70
N TYR A 281 14.85 11.27 2.75
CA TYR A 281 14.04 11.77 1.65
C TYR A 281 14.42 13.20 1.26
N ASP A 282 14.47 14.14 2.22
CA ASP A 282 14.80 15.54 1.94
C ASP A 282 16.20 15.67 1.31
N MET A 283 17.14 14.82 1.72
CA MET A 283 18.46 14.73 1.09
C MET A 283 18.40 14.22 -0.35
N LEU A 284 17.65 13.15 -0.63
CA LEU A 284 17.55 12.61 -1.98
C LEU A 284 16.88 13.59 -2.94
N VAL A 285 15.79 14.26 -2.53
CA VAL A 285 15.13 15.27 -3.38
C VAL A 285 16.10 16.38 -3.75
N ALA A 286 16.86 16.90 -2.79
CA ALA A 286 17.83 17.96 -3.02
C ALA A 286 18.97 17.56 -3.97
N ASP A 287 19.22 16.26 -4.15
CA ASP A 287 20.22 15.74 -5.08
C ASP A 287 19.63 15.40 -6.46
N PHE A 288 18.34 15.07 -6.55
CA PHE A 288 17.64 14.80 -7.82
C PHE A 288 17.10 16.07 -8.51
N GLU A 289 16.94 17.19 -7.79
CA GLU A 289 16.50 18.49 -8.34
C GLU A 289 17.64 19.37 -8.89
N LYS A 290 18.89 18.91 -8.85
CA LYS A 290 20.08 19.60 -9.40
C LYS A 290 20.43 19.12 -10.80
#